data_AF-A0A7C2HJV1-F1
#
_entry.id   AF-A0A7C2HJV1-F1
#
_cell.length_a   1.000
_cell.length_b   1.000
_cell.length_c   1.000
_cell.angle_alpha   90.00
_cell.angle_beta   90.00
_cell.angle_gamma   90.00
#
_symmetry.space_group_name_H-M   'P 1'
#
loop_
_entity.id
_entity.type
_entity.pdbx_description
1 polymer ?
#
loop_
_entity_poly.entity_id
_entity_poly.type
_entity_poly.pdbx_seq_one_letter_code
_entity_poly.pdbx_strand_id
1 'polypeptide(L)'
;MKAHLLVAAVAVAAGAFLWTRNCVGPQPTVSEARVVPPSVQGEPSTLEAVVGSSGPGQGEVTVVFTLRDRATGASYREERTVHLGPGERLLVTASVPAPSGDYELHVEALYPPD
;
A
#
# COMPACT_ATOMS: atom_id res chain seq x y z
N MET A 1 21.42 -11.64 46.99
CA MET A 1 21.23 -12.62 45.89
C MET A 1 19.86 -12.55 45.21
N LYS A 2 18.73 -12.41 45.94
CA LYS A 2 17.37 -12.35 45.33
C LYS A 2 17.08 -11.08 44.49
N ALA A 3 17.65 -9.93 44.86
CA ALA A 3 17.38 -8.66 44.17
C ALA A 3 17.97 -8.60 42.75
N HIS A 4 19.17 -9.16 42.52
CA HIS A 4 19.83 -9.15 41.21
C HIS A 4 19.13 -10.04 40.18
N LEU A 5 18.51 -11.14 40.62
CA LEU A 5 17.71 -12.03 39.77
C LEU A 5 16.41 -11.36 39.30
N LEU A 6 15.76 -10.57 40.15
CA LEU A 6 14.56 -9.80 39.79
C LEU A 6 14.87 -8.68 38.79
N VAL A 7 15.98 -7.97 38.97
CA VAL A 7 16.41 -6.91 38.04
C VAL A 7 16.75 -7.47 36.66
N ALA A 8 17.45 -8.60 36.60
CA ALA A 8 17.78 -9.26 35.34
C ALA A 8 16.51 -9.74 34.59
N ALA A 9 15.54 -10.32 35.31
CA ALA A 9 14.29 -10.77 34.71
C ALA A 9 13.46 -9.60 34.12
N VAL A 10 13.39 -8.47 34.83
CA VAL A 10 12.69 -7.28 34.34
C VAL A 10 13.39 -6.67 33.12
N ALA A 11 14.73 -6.64 33.10
CA ALA A 11 15.49 -6.13 31.96
C ALA A 11 15.30 -6.99 30.69
N VAL A 12 15.29 -8.31 30.82
CA VAL A 12 15.04 -9.23 29.70
C VAL A 12 13.61 -9.10 29.18
N ALA A 13 12.62 -9.02 30.07
CA ALA A 13 11.22 -8.83 29.68
C ALA A 13 10.99 -7.47 28.99
N ALA A 14 11.60 -6.40 29.49
CA ALA A 14 11.52 -5.08 28.86
C ALA A 14 12.23 -5.06 27.49
N GLY A 15 13.38 -5.72 27.36
CA GLY A 15 14.09 -5.85 26.09
C GLY A 15 13.27 -6.61 25.03
N ALA A 16 12.66 -7.73 25.41
CA ALA A 16 11.81 -8.52 24.52
C ALA A 16 10.57 -7.73 24.06
N PHE A 17 9.94 -6.97 24.96
CA PHE A 17 8.76 -6.16 24.66
C PHE A 17 9.06 -4.98 23.72
N LEU A 18 10.23 -4.34 23.88
CA LEU A 18 10.70 -3.30 22.96
C LEU A 18 11.03 -3.86 21.58
N TRP A 19 11.54 -5.09 21.50
CA TRP A 19 11.90 -5.71 20.22
C TRP A 19 10.66 -6.10 19.40
N THR A 20 9.61 -6.62 20.03
CA THR A 20 8.33 -6.91 19.35
C THR A 20 7.63 -5.66 18.81
N ARG A 21 7.89 -4.49 19.39
CA ARG A 21 7.34 -3.21 18.91
C ARG A 21 8.03 -2.64 17.69
N ASN A 22 9.23 -3.13 17.36
CA ASN A 22 9.98 -2.69 16.18
C ASN A 22 9.71 -3.52 14.92
N CYS A 23 8.83 -4.53 15.01
CA CYS A 23 8.34 -5.32 13.87
C CYS A 23 6.94 -4.88 13.43
N VAL A 24 6.61 -3.59 13.55
CA VAL A 24 5.32 -3.05 13.10
C VAL A 24 5.48 -2.57 11.65
N GLY A 25 4.77 -3.22 10.74
CA GLY A 25 4.69 -2.78 9.34
C GLY A 25 3.69 -1.64 9.12
N PRO A 26 3.69 -1.02 7.94
CA PRO A 26 2.70 0.00 7.60
C PRO A 26 1.31 -0.62 7.57
N GLN A 27 0.29 0.18 7.91
CA GLN A 27 -1.11 -0.18 7.75
C GLN A 27 -1.67 0.64 6.58
N PRO A 28 -1.52 0.15 5.33
CA PRO A 28 -1.84 0.92 4.15
C PRO A 28 -3.36 1.12 4.03
N THR A 29 -3.73 2.29 3.51
CA THR A 29 -5.10 2.71 3.27
C THR A 29 -5.17 3.43 1.94
N VAL A 30 -6.16 3.11 1.12
CA VAL A 30 -6.44 3.83 -0.13
C VAL A 30 -7.53 4.84 0.19
N SER A 31 -7.23 6.13 -0.01
CA SER A 31 -8.17 7.21 0.31
C SER A 31 -8.87 7.79 -0.92
N GLU A 32 -8.20 7.78 -2.07
CA GLU A 32 -8.73 8.28 -3.34
C GLU A 32 -8.19 7.40 -4.48
N ALA A 33 -9.01 7.19 -5.50
CA ALA A 33 -8.62 6.51 -6.72
C ALA A 33 -9.39 7.10 -7.92
N ARG A 34 -8.71 7.31 -9.05
CA ARG A 34 -9.34 7.79 -10.28
C ARG A 34 -8.60 7.30 -11.52
N VAL A 35 -9.35 7.27 -12.62
CA VAL A 35 -8.82 7.04 -13.97
C VAL A 35 -8.68 8.41 -14.64
N VAL A 36 -7.48 8.73 -15.11
CA VAL A 36 -7.19 9.90 -15.91
C VAL A 36 -7.11 9.44 -17.38
N PRO A 37 -8.10 9.80 -18.22
CA PRO A 37 -8.09 9.41 -19.63
C PRO A 37 -6.93 10.10 -20.36
N PRO A 38 -6.39 9.48 -21.41
CA PRO A 38 -5.31 10.05 -22.20
C PRO A 38 -5.78 11.33 -22.91
N SER A 39 -4.87 12.29 -23.08
CA SER A 39 -5.15 13.51 -23.85
C SER A 39 -5.15 13.28 -25.36
N VAL A 40 -4.46 12.22 -25.82
CA VAL A 40 -4.35 11.83 -27.23
C VAL A 40 -4.94 10.43 -27.42
N GLN A 41 -5.74 10.24 -28.48
CA GLN A 41 -6.24 8.91 -28.83
C GLN A 41 -5.09 7.93 -29.11
N GLY A 42 -5.14 6.77 -28.48
CA GLY A 42 -4.13 5.72 -28.61
C GLY A 42 -3.02 5.76 -27.56
N GLU A 43 -2.98 6.77 -26.70
CA GLU A 43 -2.10 6.78 -25.52
C GLU A 43 -2.70 5.95 -24.36
N PRO A 44 -1.86 5.41 -23.46
CA PRO A 44 -2.34 4.69 -22.28
C PRO A 44 -3.07 5.63 -21.31
N SER A 45 -4.11 5.11 -20.66
CA SER A 45 -4.78 5.78 -19.54
C SER A 45 -3.88 5.75 -18.30
N THR A 46 -3.93 6.81 -17.49
CA THR A 46 -3.21 6.86 -16.22
C THR A 46 -4.17 6.55 -15.08
N LEU A 47 -3.81 5.60 -14.24
CA LEU A 47 -4.50 5.26 -13.00
C LEU A 47 -3.79 5.97 -11.87
N GLU A 48 -4.55 6.68 -11.03
CA GLU A 48 -3.99 7.41 -9.89
C GLU A 48 -4.69 6.97 -8.61
N ALA A 49 -3.92 6.71 -7.56
CA ALA A 49 -4.44 6.43 -6.24
C ALA A 49 -3.62 7.13 -5.14
N VAL A 50 -4.31 7.66 -4.13
CA VAL A 50 -3.68 8.21 -2.94
C VAL A 50 -3.64 7.14 -1.86
N VAL A 51 -2.44 6.61 -1.63
CA VAL A 51 -2.16 5.55 -0.65
C VAL A 51 -1.47 6.16 0.56
N GLY A 52 -1.94 5.86 1.75
CA GLY A 52 -1.32 6.35 2.99
C GLY A 52 -1.23 5.29 4.08
N SER A 53 -0.39 5.52 5.08
CA SER A 53 -0.24 4.64 6.25
C SER A 53 -0.93 5.23 7.47
N SER A 54 -1.80 4.45 8.10
CA SER A 54 -2.42 4.81 9.39
C SER A 54 -1.64 4.28 10.60
N GLY A 55 -0.66 3.41 10.37
CA GLY A 55 0.14 2.77 11.42
C GLY A 55 1.48 3.47 11.66
N PRO A 56 2.14 3.18 12.79
CA PRO A 56 3.47 3.71 13.11
C PRO A 56 4.60 2.99 12.36
N GLY A 57 4.28 1.92 11.63
CA GLY A 57 5.24 1.11 10.89
C GLY A 57 5.56 1.66 9.52
N GLN A 58 6.64 1.14 8.95
CA GLN A 58 7.13 1.50 7.62
C GLN A 58 7.53 0.25 6.83
N GLY A 59 7.45 0.31 5.51
CA GLY A 59 7.81 -0.83 4.67
C GLY A 59 7.38 -0.69 3.22
N GLU A 60 7.68 -1.71 2.45
CA GLU A 60 7.22 -1.82 1.07
C GLU A 60 5.76 -2.30 1.04
N VAL A 61 4.95 -1.66 0.21
CA VAL A 61 3.53 -1.94 0.01
C VAL A 61 3.32 -2.15 -1.49
N THR A 62 2.60 -3.20 -1.86
CA THR A 62 2.17 -3.43 -3.24
C THR A 62 0.81 -2.81 -3.46
N VAL A 63 0.72 -1.88 -4.41
CA VAL A 63 -0.53 -1.27 -4.85
C VAL A 63 -0.97 -1.94 -6.15
N VAL A 64 -2.10 -2.62 -6.09
CA VAL A 64 -2.69 -3.35 -7.20
C VAL A 64 -3.83 -2.52 -7.76
N PHE A 65 -3.70 -2.12 -9.03
CA PHE A 65 -4.74 -1.45 -9.78
C PHE A 65 -5.45 -2.48 -10.66
N THR A 66 -6.76 -2.62 -10.51
CA THR A 66 -7.61 -3.44 -11.38
C THR A 66 -8.63 -2.55 -12.05
N LEU A 67 -8.47 -2.36 -13.36
CA LEU A 67 -9.39 -1.61 -14.20
C LEU A 67 -10.30 -2.58 -14.94
N ARG A 68 -11.62 -2.50 -14.70
CA ARG A 68 -12.62 -3.37 -15.33
C ARG A 68 -13.50 -2.58 -16.29
N ASP A 69 -13.51 -3.00 -17.55
CA ASP A 69 -14.43 -2.49 -18.57
C ASP A 69 -15.85 -2.99 -18.27
N ARG A 70 -16.80 -2.07 -18.10
CA ARG A 70 -18.19 -2.42 -17.80
C ARG A 70 -18.97 -2.93 -19.01
N ALA A 71 -18.57 -2.53 -20.22
CA ALA A 71 -19.23 -2.93 -21.45
C ALA A 71 -18.77 -4.32 -21.93
N THR A 72 -17.46 -4.57 -21.90
CA THR A 72 -16.88 -5.83 -22.42
C THR A 72 -16.61 -6.86 -21.32
N GLY A 73 -16.52 -6.43 -20.06
CA GLY A 73 -16.08 -7.27 -18.95
C GLY A 73 -14.57 -7.52 -18.90
N ALA A 74 -13.80 -6.96 -19.85
CA ALA A 74 -12.34 -7.08 -19.85
C ALA A 74 -11.72 -6.43 -18.62
N SER A 75 -10.64 -7.00 -18.10
CA SER A 75 -9.92 -6.49 -16.94
C SER A 75 -8.45 -6.26 -17.28
N TYR A 76 -7.93 -5.12 -16.86
CA TYR A 76 -6.53 -4.77 -16.94
C TYR A 76 -5.97 -4.64 -15.52
N ARG A 77 -4.83 -5.27 -15.25
CA ARG A 77 -4.20 -5.27 -13.93
C ARG A 77 -2.79 -4.73 -14.04
N GLU A 78 -2.45 -3.80 -13.14
CA GLU A 78 -1.12 -3.20 -13.01
C GLU A 78 -0.72 -3.14 -11.54
N GLU A 79 0.57 -3.29 -11.28
CA GLU A 79 1.10 -3.34 -9.92
C GLU A 79 2.26 -2.35 -9.75
N ARG A 80 2.28 -1.73 -8.56
CA ARG A 80 3.33 -0.79 -8.16
C ARG A 80 3.75 -1.06 -6.73
N THR A 81 5.03 -1.33 -6.54
CA THR A 81 5.62 -1.39 -5.21
C THR A 81 6.10 0.00 -4.82
N VAL A 82 5.69 0.46 -3.65
CA VAL A 82 6.10 1.74 -3.08
C VAL A 82 6.60 1.55 -1.65
N HIS A 83 7.55 2.38 -1.23
CA HIS A 83 7.91 2.46 0.18
C HIS A 83 6.98 3.43 0.87
N LEU A 84 6.38 3.01 1.99
CA LEU A 84 5.43 3.80 2.75
C LEU A 84 5.88 3.93 4.20
N GLY A 85 6.14 5.16 4.63
CA GLY A 85 6.52 5.51 5.98
C GLY A 85 5.34 5.75 6.93
N PRO A 86 5.62 6.01 8.21
CA PRO A 86 4.59 6.23 9.22
C PRO A 86 3.80 7.51 8.96
N GLY A 87 2.47 7.43 8.85
CA GLY A 87 1.62 8.59 8.57
C GLY A 87 1.78 9.20 7.17
N GLU A 88 2.60 8.61 6.31
CA GLU A 88 2.87 9.12 4.97
C GLU A 88 1.66 8.95 4.05
N ARG A 89 1.54 9.83 3.05
CA ARG A 89 0.56 9.75 1.97
C ARG A 89 1.26 10.00 0.64
N LEU A 90 1.07 9.10 -0.31
CA LEU A 90 1.73 9.10 -1.61
C LEU A 90 0.69 9.02 -2.72
N LEU A 91 0.94 9.77 -3.80
CA LEU A 91 0.23 9.58 -5.07
C LEU A 91 0.95 8.48 -5.85
N VAL A 92 0.28 7.35 -6.03
CA VAL A 92 0.78 6.21 -6.81
C VAL A 92 0.12 6.23 -8.17
N THR A 93 0.93 6.13 -9.22
CA THR A 93 0.44 6.16 -10.60
C THR A 93 0.85 4.91 -11.37
N ALA A 94 -0.07 4.43 -12.20
CA ALA A 94 0.16 3.34 -13.14
C ALA A 94 -0.39 3.73 -14.52
N SER A 95 0.14 3.14 -15.58
CA SER A 95 -0.30 3.42 -16.95
C SER A 95 -0.77 2.13 -17.58
N VAL A 96 -1.95 2.15 -18.18
CA VAL A 96 -2.59 0.97 -18.75
C VAL A 96 -3.02 1.26 -20.19
N PRO A 97 -2.70 0.38 -21.17
CA PRO A 97 -3.17 0.53 -22.54
C PRO A 97 -4.64 0.12 -22.66
N ALA A 98 -5.53 0.81 -21.94
CA ALA A 98 -6.97 0.62 -22.00
C ALA A 98 -7.56 1.52 -23.11
N PRO A 99 -8.45 0.99 -23.97
CA PRO A 99 -9.23 1.79 -24.91
C PRO A 99 -10.05 2.90 -24.21
N SER A 100 -10.69 3.77 -25.00
CA SER A 100 -11.68 4.70 -24.43
C SER A 100 -12.96 3.93 -24.09
N GLY A 101 -13.48 4.10 -22.88
CA GLY A 101 -14.64 3.35 -22.39
C GLY A 101 -15.08 3.77 -20.99
N ASP A 102 -16.16 3.15 -20.51
CA ASP A 102 -16.58 3.27 -19.11
C ASP A 102 -15.93 2.16 -18.27
N TYR A 103 -15.18 2.58 -17.26
CA TYR A 103 -14.36 1.70 -16.46
C TYR A 103 -14.69 1.82 -14.97
N GLU A 104 -14.63 0.67 -14.30
CA GLU A 104 -14.60 0.59 -12.86
C GLU A 104 -13.17 0.36 -12.39
N LEU A 105 -12.64 1.28 -11.60
CA LEU A 105 -11.31 1.17 -11.01
C LEU A 105 -11.43 0.63 -9.59
N HIS A 106 -10.77 -0.50 -9.35
CA HIS A 106 -10.58 -1.08 -8.04
C HIS A 106 -9.09 -0.99 -7.67
N VAL A 107 -8.79 -0.53 -6.46
CA VAL A 107 -7.41 -0.36 -5.99
C VAL A 107 -7.26 -1.00 -4.63
N GLU A 108 -6.25 -1.85 -4.50
CA GLU A 108 -5.88 -2.50 -3.24
C GLU A 108 -4.44 -2.15 -2.89
N ALA A 109 -4.18 -1.96 -1.60
CA ALA A 109 -2.83 -1.75 -1.08
C ALA A 109 -2.52 -2.87 -0.08
N LEU A 110 -1.51 -3.67 -0.38
CA LEU A 110 -1.20 -4.92 0.30
C LEU A 110 0.09 -4.79 1.10
N TYR A 111 0.04 -5.22 2.35
CA TYR A 111 1.19 -5.40 3.22
C TYR A 111 1.04 -6.71 4.02
N PRO A 112 2.07 -7.58 4.09
CA PRO A 112 3.33 -7.51 3.32
C PRO A 112 3.07 -7.60 1.80
N PRO A 113 4.05 -7.22 0.95
CA PRO A 113 3.93 -7.43 -0.48
C PRO A 113 3.90 -8.94 -0.80
N ASP A 114 3.09 -9.33 -1.79
CA ASP A 114 2.99 -10.70 -2.31
C ASP A 114 4.26 -11.14 -3.06
#